data_AF-A0A2S4RRC3-F1
#
_entry.id   AF-A0A2S4RRC3-F1
#
_cell.length_a   1.000
_cell.length_b   1.000
_cell.length_c   1.000
_cell.angle_alpha   90.00
_cell.angle_beta   90.00
_cell.angle_gamma   90.00
#
_symmetry.space_group_name_H-M   'P 1'
#
loop_
_entity.id
_entity.type
_entity.pdbx_description
1 polymer ?
#
loop_
_entity_poly.entity_id
_entity_poly.type
_entity_poly.pdbx_seq_one_letter_code
_entity_poly.pdbx_strand_id
1 'polypeptide(L)'
;METDKELEERVKKESKKSEPYFIAAVLSQITGYIIYQYSHIYILTLLAIPLFMVAIYSSVFLVCHDIKNEPDEVKVKKINKNDALLLKIDGVGLYFTTIVMIGYDVIAIFKVILQGVL
;
A
#
# COMPACT_ATOMS: atom_id res chain seq x y z
N MET A 1 31.31 9.87 -1.17
CA MET A 1 30.80 9.05 -2.29
C MET A 1 30.48 7.71 -1.69
N GLU A 2 29.21 7.35 -1.65
CA GLU A 2 28.78 6.02 -1.23
C GLU A 2 29.18 5.03 -2.33
N THR A 3 29.71 3.87 -1.95
CA THR A 3 30.16 2.85 -2.90
C THR A 3 28.94 2.11 -3.46
N ASP A 4 28.94 1.70 -4.74
CA ASP A 4 27.78 1.01 -5.35
C ASP A 4 27.29 -0.21 -4.52
N LYS A 5 28.18 -0.86 -3.76
CA LYS A 5 27.87 -1.95 -2.81
C LYS A 5 27.12 -1.50 -1.55
N GLU A 6 27.40 -0.30 -1.03
CA GLU A 6 26.73 0.24 0.15
C GLU A 6 25.29 0.67 -0.20
N LEU A 7 25.10 1.18 -1.43
CA LEU A 7 23.79 1.49 -1.98
C LEU A 7 22.93 0.22 -2.16
N GLU A 8 23.48 -0.84 -2.77
CA GLU A 8 22.78 -2.14 -2.89
C GLU A 8 22.37 -2.71 -1.53
N GLU A 9 23.24 -2.64 -0.52
CA GLU A 9 22.92 -3.12 0.82
C GLU A 9 21.79 -2.31 1.49
N ARG A 10 21.76 -0.98 1.31
CA ARG A 10 20.68 -0.14 1.85
C ARG A 10 19.35 -0.47 1.19
N VAL A 11 19.31 -0.49 -0.14
CA VAL A 11 18.10 -0.82 -0.90
C VAL A 11 17.57 -2.19 -0.50
N LYS A 12 18.46 -3.18 -0.34
CA LYS A 12 18.07 -4.54 0.09
C LYS A 12 17.56 -4.58 1.53
N LYS A 13 18.16 -3.84 2.46
CA LYS A 13 17.71 -3.75 3.86
C LYS A 13 16.35 -3.04 3.96
N GLU A 14 16.11 -2.03 3.14
CA GLU A 14 14.85 -1.28 3.13
C GLU A 14 13.72 -2.05 2.47
N SER A 15 13.97 -2.72 1.33
CA SER A 15 13.01 -3.63 0.70
C SER A 15 12.56 -4.74 1.66
N LYS A 16 13.49 -5.31 2.44
CA LYS A 16 13.18 -6.33 3.44
C LYS A 16 12.34 -5.82 4.62
N LYS A 17 12.33 -4.50 4.88
CA LYS A 17 11.51 -3.87 5.92
C LYS A 17 10.10 -3.55 5.43
N SER A 18 9.91 -3.26 4.14
CA SER A 18 8.59 -2.96 3.56
C SER A 18 7.79 -4.20 3.18
N GLU A 19 8.46 -5.31 2.87
CA GLU A 19 7.85 -6.59 2.46
C GLU A 19 6.73 -7.10 3.41
N PRO A 20 6.87 -7.08 4.75
CA PRO A 20 5.79 -7.50 5.65
C PRO A 20 4.54 -6.62 5.56
N TYR A 21 4.70 -5.32 5.34
CA TYR A 21 3.58 -4.39 5.19
C TYR A 21 2.89 -4.58 3.85
N PHE A 22 3.64 -4.86 2.79
CA PHE A 22 3.05 -5.21 1.49
C PHE A 22 2.20 -6.47 1.58
N ILE A 23 2.73 -7.53 2.20
CA ILE A 23 2.01 -8.78 2.42
C ILE A 23 0.77 -8.53 3.29
N ALA A 24 0.90 -7.78 4.39
CA ALA A 24 -0.21 -7.45 5.27
C ALA A 24 -1.30 -6.66 4.55
N ALA A 25 -0.94 -5.65 3.75
CA ALA A 25 -1.87 -4.85 2.97
C ALA A 25 -2.67 -5.74 2.00
N VAL A 26 -2.00 -6.55 1.19
CA VAL A 26 -2.65 -7.40 0.18
C VAL A 26 -3.53 -8.47 0.83
N LEU A 27 -3.02 -9.19 1.83
CA LEU A 27 -3.78 -10.26 2.47
C LEU A 27 -5.00 -9.72 3.21
N SER A 28 -4.85 -8.62 3.94
CA SER A 28 -5.97 -7.99 4.66
C SER A 28 -7.01 -7.42 3.69
N GLN A 29 -6.58 -6.83 2.57
CA GLN A 29 -7.48 -6.36 1.51
C GLN A 29 -8.33 -7.50 0.93
N ILE A 30 -7.68 -8.58 0.50
CA ILE A 30 -8.36 -9.72 -0.13
C ILE A 30 -9.30 -10.40 0.89
N THR A 31 -8.81 -10.64 2.10
CA THR A 31 -9.61 -11.32 3.14
C THR A 31 -10.80 -10.45 3.56
N GLY A 32 -10.58 -9.15 3.77
CA GLY A 32 -11.63 -8.19 4.10
C GLY A 32 -12.69 -8.11 2.99
N TYR A 33 -12.26 -8.06 1.73
CA TYR A 33 -13.15 -8.08 0.57
C TYR A 33 -14.01 -9.36 0.51
N ILE A 34 -13.41 -10.53 0.69
CA ILE A 34 -14.13 -11.80 0.66
C ILE A 34 -15.19 -11.86 1.76
N ILE A 35 -14.81 -11.50 2.99
CA ILE A 35 -15.76 -11.48 4.11
C ILE A 35 -16.87 -10.47 3.84
N TYR A 36 -16.52 -9.26 3.41
CA TYR A 36 -17.49 -8.21 3.13
C TYR A 36 -18.51 -8.60 2.05
N GLN A 37 -18.07 -9.21 0.94
CA GLN A 37 -18.97 -9.53 -0.17
C GLN A 37 -19.77 -10.83 -0.01
N TYR A 38 -19.17 -11.84 0.62
CA TYR A 38 -19.76 -13.19 0.63
C TYR A 38 -20.31 -13.60 1.99
N SER A 39 -20.07 -12.82 3.05
CA SER A 39 -20.69 -13.09 4.35
C SER A 39 -22.11 -12.56 4.40
N HIS A 40 -23.07 -13.46 4.56
CA HIS A 40 -24.46 -13.10 4.87
C HIS A 40 -24.71 -12.92 6.38
N ILE A 41 -23.70 -13.20 7.22
CA ILE A 41 -23.79 -13.08 8.67
C ILE A 41 -23.19 -11.74 9.08
N TYR A 42 -24.00 -10.88 9.71
CA TYR A 42 -23.56 -9.54 10.14
C TYR A 42 -22.34 -9.58 11.06
N ILE A 43 -22.33 -10.47 12.06
CA ILE A 43 -21.21 -10.63 13.00
C ILE A 43 -19.90 -10.99 12.28
N LEU A 44 -19.98 -11.84 11.25
CA LEU A 44 -18.80 -12.22 10.48
C LEU A 44 -18.35 -11.06 9.58
N THR A 45 -19.29 -10.28 9.05
CA THR A 45 -19.04 -9.07 8.24
C THR A 45 -18.33 -7.99 9.06
N LEU A 46 -18.58 -7.89 10.36
CA LEU A 46 -17.85 -6.97 11.26
C LEU A 46 -16.34 -7.24 11.29
N LEU A 47 -15.89 -8.47 11.05
CA LEU A 47 -14.47 -8.80 10.96
C LEU A 47 -13.78 -8.19 9.73
N ALA A 48 -14.54 -7.75 8.73
CA ALA A 48 -13.99 -7.04 7.58
C ALA A 48 -13.45 -5.65 7.99
N ILE A 49 -14.04 -4.99 9.00
CA ILE A 49 -13.60 -3.66 9.45
C ILE A 49 -12.13 -3.65 9.92
N PRO A 50 -11.70 -4.48 10.89
CA PRO A 50 -10.31 -4.51 11.30
C PRO A 50 -9.36 -4.93 10.18
N LEU A 51 -9.80 -5.78 9.25
CA LEU A 51 -9.01 -6.16 8.08
C LEU A 51 -8.79 -4.96 7.14
N PHE A 52 -9.84 -4.22 6.80
CA PHE A 52 -9.72 -3.00 6.02
C PHE A 52 -8.85 -1.94 6.71
N MET A 53 -8.94 -1.81 8.05
CA MET A 53 -8.07 -0.89 8.79
C MET A 53 -6.58 -1.30 8.72
N VAL A 54 -6.27 -2.60 8.75
CA VAL A 54 -4.91 -3.11 8.55
C VAL A 54 -4.42 -2.85 7.12
N ALA A 55 -5.31 -2.99 6.13
CA ALA A 55 -5.00 -2.73 4.73
C ALA A 55 -4.66 -1.25 4.51
N ILE A 56 -5.49 -0.34 5.03
CA ILE A 56 -5.26 1.10 4.99
C ILE A 56 -3.93 1.45 5.67
N TYR A 57 -3.71 1.00 6.91
CA TYR A 57 -2.51 1.35 7.66
C TYR A 57 -1.23 0.86 6.96
N SER A 58 -1.24 -0.39 6.51
CA SER A 58 -0.10 -0.99 5.81
C SER A 58 0.17 -0.29 4.46
N SER A 59 -0.87 0.08 3.72
CA SER A 59 -0.75 0.80 2.45
C SER A 59 -0.21 2.22 2.61
N VAL A 60 -0.71 2.96 3.62
CA VAL A 60 -0.18 4.29 3.96
C VAL A 60 1.29 4.19 4.37
N PHE A 61 1.65 3.18 5.18
CA PHE A 61 3.02 2.97 5.59
C PHE A 61 3.94 2.69 4.39
N LEU A 62 3.52 1.86 3.44
CA LEU A 62 4.27 1.58 2.21
C LEU A 62 4.50 2.84 1.39
N VAL A 63 3.46 3.63 1.15
CA VAL A 63 3.58 4.88 0.40
C VAL A 63 4.50 5.88 1.12
N CYS A 64 4.37 6.04 2.44
CA CYS A 64 5.27 6.90 3.21
C CYS A 64 6.71 6.40 3.19
N HIS A 65 6.93 5.09 3.19
CA HIS A 65 8.25 4.48 3.14
C HIS A 65 8.87 4.61 1.75
N ASP A 66 8.11 4.40 0.67
CA ASP A 66 8.56 4.62 -0.71
C ASP A 66 8.89 6.09 -0.99
N ILE A 67 8.07 7.04 -0.51
CA ILE A 67 8.37 8.48 -0.66
C ILE A 67 9.63 8.87 0.13
N LYS A 68 9.85 8.28 1.31
CA LYS A 68 11.00 8.61 2.16
C LYS A 68 12.30 7.99 1.67
N ASN A 69 12.20 6.85 0.98
CA ASN A 69 13.33 6.14 0.39
C ASN A 69 13.45 6.37 -1.11
N GLU A 70 12.66 7.29 -1.67
CA GLU A 70 12.85 7.79 -3.03
C GLU A 70 14.30 8.29 -3.10
N PRO A 71 15.18 7.61 -3.84
CA PRO A 71 16.60 7.86 -3.70
C PRO A 71 16.87 9.31 -4.12
N ASP A 72 17.63 10.02 -3.28
CA ASP A 72 18.24 11.31 -3.64
C ASP A 72 19.01 11.24 -4.98
N GLU A 73 19.22 10.05 -5.56
CA GLU A 73 19.75 9.81 -6.91
C GLU A 73 18.84 10.24 -8.08
N VAL A 74 17.59 10.67 -7.86
CA VAL A 74 16.93 11.53 -8.87
C VAL A 74 17.72 12.84 -9.08
N LYS A 75 18.63 13.20 -8.14
CA LYS A 75 19.64 14.25 -8.35
C LYS A 75 21.00 13.76 -8.88
N VAL A 76 21.28 12.45 -8.98
CA VAL A 76 22.64 11.97 -9.29
C VAL A 76 22.67 10.67 -10.13
N LYS A 77 22.11 10.70 -11.34
CA LYS A 77 22.75 10.12 -12.55
C LYS A 77 21.83 10.39 -13.73
N LYS A 78 22.41 10.55 -14.92
CA LYS A 78 21.72 10.77 -16.19
C LYS A 78 20.77 9.61 -16.51
N ILE A 79 19.62 9.55 -15.87
CA ILE A 79 18.49 8.74 -16.32
C ILE A 79 17.99 9.44 -17.59
N ASN A 80 17.90 8.71 -18.69
CA ASN A 80 17.33 9.21 -19.94
C ASN A 80 15.96 9.83 -19.62
N LYS A 81 15.61 10.98 -20.23
CA LYS A 81 14.37 11.71 -19.90
C LYS A 81 13.12 10.82 -19.91
N ASN A 82 13.12 9.76 -20.73
CA ASN A 82 12.04 8.78 -20.82
C ASN A 82 11.97 7.83 -19.61
N ASP A 83 13.10 7.37 -19.08
CA ASP A 83 13.14 6.44 -17.94
C ASP A 83 12.77 7.16 -16.62
N ALA A 84 13.14 8.43 -16.50
CA ALA A 84 12.72 9.28 -15.37
C ALA A 84 11.21 9.59 -15.42
N LEU A 85 10.64 9.66 -16.62
CA LEU A 85 9.19 9.81 -16.83
C LEU A 85 8.45 8.51 -16.50
N LEU A 86 8.99 7.36 -16.91
CA LEU A 86 8.45 6.04 -16.59
C LEU A 86 8.46 5.77 -15.08
N LEU A 87 9.57 6.05 -14.38
CA LEU A 87 9.66 5.90 -12.92
C LEU A 87 8.67 6.82 -12.18
N LYS A 88 8.47 8.06 -12.66
CA LYS A 88 7.43 8.95 -12.12
C LYS A 88 6.02 8.44 -12.40
N ILE A 89 5.77 7.89 -13.58
CA ILE A 89 4.47 7.31 -13.93
C ILE A 89 4.20 6.07 -13.07
N ASP A 90 5.22 5.24 -12.80
CA ASP A 90 5.11 4.08 -11.91
C ASP A 90 4.81 4.50 -10.47
N GLY A 91 5.53 5.49 -9.93
CA GLY A 91 5.28 6.01 -8.58
C GLY A 91 3.90 6.67 -8.44
N VAL A 92 3.47 7.43 -9.45
CA VAL A 92 2.12 8.04 -9.49
C VAL A 92 1.03 6.98 -9.62
N GLY A 93 1.26 5.92 -10.40
CA GLY A 93 0.36 4.79 -10.55
C GLY A 93 0.16 4.03 -9.24
N LEU A 94 1.25 3.80 -8.51
CA LEU A 94 1.23 3.15 -7.19
C LEU A 94 0.47 4.00 -6.17
N TYR A 95 0.77 5.31 -6.12
CA TYR A 95 0.07 6.26 -5.26
C TYR A 95 -1.43 6.35 -5.56
N PHE A 96 -1.80 6.46 -6.84
CA PHE A 96 -3.20 6.50 -7.27
C PHE A 96 -3.93 5.21 -6.90
N THR A 97 -3.30 4.06 -7.13
CA THR A 97 -3.86 2.75 -6.78
C THR A 97 -4.10 2.63 -5.28
N THR A 98 -3.15 3.09 -4.45
CA THR A 98 -3.31 3.12 -2.99
C THR A 98 -4.49 4.00 -2.56
N ILE A 99 -4.65 5.19 -3.14
CA ILE A 99 -5.81 6.05 -2.82
C ILE A 99 -7.13 5.38 -3.16
N VAL A 100 -7.22 4.74 -4.34
CA VAL A 100 -8.43 4.04 -4.78
C VAL A 100 -8.76 2.88 -3.83
N MET A 101 -7.77 2.10 -3.40
CA MET A 101 -7.96 1.01 -2.44
C MET A 101 -8.44 1.53 -1.08
N ILE A 102 -7.80 2.57 -0.54
CA ILE A 102 -8.21 3.19 0.73
C ILE A 102 -9.65 3.74 0.62
N GLY A 103 -9.99 4.37 -0.50
CA GLY A 103 -11.35 4.86 -0.74
C GLY A 103 -12.38 3.74 -0.72
N TYR A 104 -12.07 2.60 -1.35
CA TYR A 104 -12.91 1.41 -1.30
C TYR A 104 -13.10 0.91 0.14
N ASP A 105 -12.02 0.79 0.90
CA ASP A 105 -12.02 0.28 2.28
C ASP A 105 -12.89 1.15 3.20
N VAL A 106 -12.74 2.47 3.10
CA VAL A 106 -13.54 3.43 3.87
C VAL A 106 -15.02 3.26 3.55
N ILE A 107 -15.38 3.21 2.26
CA ILE A 107 -16.78 3.02 1.83
C ILE A 107 -17.32 1.68 2.35
N ALA A 108 -16.54 0.61 2.27
CA ALA A 108 -16.94 -0.71 2.76
C ALA A 108 -17.18 -0.68 4.27
N ILE A 109 -16.30 -0.08 5.06
CA ILE A 109 -16.45 0.08 6.52
C ILE A 109 -17.76 0.81 6.84
N PHE A 110 -18.03 1.95 6.19
CA PHE A 110 -19.28 2.69 6.41
C PHE A 110 -20.52 1.87 6.08
N LYS A 111 -20.48 1.08 5.00
CA LYS A 111 -21.60 0.20 4.63
C LYS A 111 -21.83 -0.90 5.66
N VAL A 112 -20.76 -1.53 6.17
CA VAL A 112 -20.88 -2.55 7.23
C VAL A 112 -21.51 -1.93 8.49
N ILE A 113 -21.07 -0.74 8.90
CA ILE A 113 -21.62 -0.04 10.07
C ILE A 113 -23.10 0.28 9.86
N LEU A 114 -23.46 0.87 8.72
CA LEU A 114 -24.85 1.23 8.41
C LEU A 114 -25.78 0.02 8.34
N GLN A 115 -25.30 -1.11 7.82
CA GLN A 115 -26.07 -2.36 7.77
C GLN A 115 -26.38 -2.93 9.15
N GLY A 116 -25.61 -2.59 10.18
CA GLY A 116 -25.88 -3.00 11.57
C GLY A 116 -26.77 -2.08 12.37
N VAL A 117 -27.06 -0.89 11.85
CA VAL A 117 -27.89 0.15 12.50
C VAL A 117 -29.35 0.10 12.00
N LEU A 118 -29.58 -0.48 10.83
CA LEU A 118 -30.90 -0.74 10.20
C LEU A 118 -31.41 -2.14 10.54
#